data_AF-A0A0F5PF10-F1
#
_entry.id   AF-A0A0F5PF10-F1
#
_cell.length_a   1.000
_cell.length_b   1.000
_cell.length_c   1.000
_cell.angle_alpha   90.00
_cell.angle_beta   90.00
_cell.angle_gamma   90.00
#
_symmetry.space_group_name_H-M   'P 1'
#
loop_
_entity.id
_entity.type
_entity.pdbx_description
1 polymer ?
#
loop_
_entity_poly.entity_id
_entity_poly.type
_entity_poly.pdbx_seq_one_letter_code
_entity_poly.pdbx_strand_id
1 'polypeptide(L)'
;MHIDTLSHDHVPALIARRDIIEAAMSQYLAGAHQGHAQAEEKTAAHLLFGLMLDGLQGPGAASSIHPAVRDPAIRRHASRFGDGLAPILRDSLGERASDDFVARCADRFWVSLQAAAA
;
A
#
# COMPACT_ATOMS: atom_id res chain seq x y z
N MET A 1 -18.94 20.52 -21.35
CA MET A 1 -18.94 20.32 -19.89
C MET A 1 -19.07 18.82 -19.65
N HIS A 2 -17.95 18.10 -19.70
CA HIS A 2 -17.89 16.66 -19.37
C HIS A 2 -17.42 16.57 -17.93
N ILE A 3 -18.34 16.35 -17.00
CA ILE A 3 -18.04 16.17 -15.57
C ILE A 3 -18.03 14.66 -15.28
N ASP A 4 -16.86 14.21 -14.79
CA ASP A 4 -16.60 13.12 -13.86
C ASP A 4 -17.54 11.90 -13.84
N THR A 5 -17.15 10.82 -14.51
CA THR A 5 -17.68 9.47 -14.23
C THR A 5 -16.64 8.34 -14.33
N LEU A 6 -15.36 8.67 -14.49
CA LEU A 6 -14.26 7.69 -14.58
C LEU A 6 -13.33 7.66 -13.36
N SER A 7 -13.68 8.34 -12.26
CA SER A 7 -13.16 7.94 -10.95
C SER A 7 -14.02 6.77 -10.45
N HIS A 8 -13.95 5.62 -11.13
CA HIS A 8 -14.38 4.37 -10.52
C HIS A 8 -13.57 4.26 -9.23
N ASP A 9 -14.27 4.36 -8.11
CA ASP A 9 -13.64 4.27 -6.81
C ASP A 9 -13.10 2.84 -6.70
N HIS A 10 -11.80 2.66 -6.96
CA HIS A 10 -11.13 1.36 -6.92
C HIS A 10 -10.69 0.99 -5.50
N VAL A 11 -10.91 1.90 -4.53
CA VAL A 11 -10.64 1.68 -3.10
C VAL A 11 -11.43 0.48 -2.54
N PRO A 12 -12.73 0.27 -2.84
CA PRO A 12 -13.43 -0.95 -2.45
C PRO A 12 -12.80 -2.23 -3.03
N ALA A 13 -12.24 -2.17 -4.24
CA ALA A 13 -11.55 -3.31 -4.83
C ALA A 13 -10.22 -3.62 -4.13
N LEU A 14 -9.47 -2.59 -3.70
CA LEU A 14 -8.29 -2.75 -2.85
C LEU A 14 -8.67 -3.38 -1.50
N ILE A 15 -9.72 -2.87 -0.85
CA ILE A 15 -10.19 -3.38 0.44
C ILE A 15 -10.62 -4.84 0.31
N ALA A 16 -11.38 -5.18 -0.73
CA ALA A 16 -11.85 -6.56 -0.97
C ALA A 16 -10.71 -7.55 -1.25
N ARG A 17 -9.55 -7.09 -1.74
CA ARG A 17 -8.37 -7.92 -2.02
C ARG A 17 -7.21 -7.69 -1.05
N ARG A 18 -7.48 -7.04 0.09
CA ARG A 18 -6.47 -6.66 1.09
C ARG A 18 -5.58 -7.82 1.48
N ASP A 19 -6.16 -8.96 1.87
CA ASP A 19 -5.41 -10.12 2.35
C ASP A 19 -4.46 -10.67 1.28
N ILE A 20 -4.88 -10.67 0.01
CA ILE A 20 -4.08 -11.14 -1.13
C ILE A 20 -2.92 -10.17 -1.37
N ILE A 21 -3.20 -8.87 -1.37
CA ILE A 21 -2.20 -7.82 -1.60
C ILE A 21 -1.16 -7.79 -0.48
N GLU A 22 -1.60 -7.86 0.77
CA GLU A 22 -0.69 -7.90 1.94
C GLU A 22 0.17 -9.17 1.91
N ALA A 23 -0.40 -10.33 1.55
CA ALA A 23 0.36 -11.57 1.40
C ALA A 23 1.42 -11.45 0.29
N ALA A 24 1.04 -11.00 -0.90
CA ALA A 24 1.96 -10.79 -2.02
C ALA A 24 3.06 -9.78 -1.69
N MET A 25 2.71 -8.68 -1.02
CA MET A 25 3.65 -7.67 -0.57
C MET A 25 4.60 -8.22 0.49
N SER A 26 4.12 -9.00 1.45
CA SER A 26 5.00 -9.61 2.47
C SER A 26 6.05 -10.53 1.83
N GLN A 27 5.67 -11.30 0.81
CA GLN A 27 6.59 -12.15 0.05
C GLN A 27 7.59 -11.30 -0.76
N TYR A 28 7.10 -10.23 -1.40
CA TYR A 28 7.94 -9.30 -2.13
C TYR A 28 8.99 -8.63 -1.22
N LEU A 29 8.60 -8.24 0.00
CA LEU A 29 9.49 -7.64 1.01
C LEU A 29 10.54 -8.61 1.53
N ALA A 30 10.20 -9.90 1.69
CA ALA A 30 11.16 -10.95 2.05
C ALA A 30 12.23 -11.17 0.96
N GLY A 31 11.84 -10.95 -0.30
CA GLY A 31 12.73 -11.00 -1.45
C GLY A 31 13.13 -12.40 -1.91
N ALA A 32 14.24 -12.49 -2.64
CA ALA A 32 14.71 -13.74 -3.24
C ALA A 32 15.23 -14.78 -2.22
N HIS A 33 15.22 -14.47 -0.92
CA HIS A 33 15.48 -15.49 0.10
C HIS A 33 14.35 -16.51 0.02
N GLN A 34 14.70 -17.76 -0.26
CA GLN A 34 13.77 -18.87 -0.55
C GLN A 34 12.94 -19.34 0.66
N GLY A 35 12.58 -18.43 1.57
CA GLY A 35 11.76 -18.68 2.74
C GLY A 35 10.43 -17.92 2.69
N HIS A 36 9.44 -18.43 3.42
CA HIS A 36 8.20 -17.70 3.69
C HIS A 36 8.51 -16.36 4.38
N ALA A 37 7.73 -15.33 4.07
CA ALA A 37 7.80 -14.03 4.75
C ALA A 37 7.76 -14.20 6.28
N GLN A 38 8.71 -13.60 7.00
CA GLN A 38 8.76 -13.68 8.45
C GLN A 38 7.69 -12.75 9.05
N ALA A 39 7.55 -12.80 10.38
CA ALA A 39 6.55 -11.99 11.09
C ALA A 39 6.75 -10.49 10.82
N GLU A 40 8.00 -10.06 10.64
CA GLU A 40 8.33 -8.67 10.39
C GLU A 40 7.86 -8.19 9.01
N GLU A 41 8.11 -8.94 7.93
CA GLU A 41 7.66 -8.52 6.59
C GLU A 41 6.15 -8.54 6.46
N LYS A 42 5.47 -9.49 7.12
CA LYS A 42 4.00 -9.49 7.22
C LYS A 42 3.49 -8.25 7.95
N THR A 43 4.12 -7.90 9.06
CA THR A 43 3.79 -6.70 9.83
C THR A 43 4.04 -5.44 9.01
N ALA A 44 5.17 -5.35 8.31
CA ALA A 44 5.50 -4.22 7.45
C ALA A 44 4.51 -4.08 6.29
N ALA A 45 4.20 -5.17 5.59
CA ALA A 45 3.20 -5.17 4.51
C ALA A 45 1.84 -4.66 5.01
N HIS A 46 1.38 -5.16 6.17
CA HIS A 46 0.11 -4.75 6.76
C HIS A 46 0.08 -3.27 7.13
N LEU A 47 1.10 -2.78 7.85
CA LEU A 47 1.14 -1.40 8.34
C LEU A 47 1.32 -0.40 7.19
N LEU A 48 2.19 -0.69 6.23
CA LEU A 48 2.45 0.20 5.09
C LEU A 48 1.27 0.21 4.10
N PHE A 49 0.59 -0.92 3.92
CA PHE A 49 -0.64 -0.97 3.13
C PHE A 49 -1.80 -0.23 3.81
N GLY A 50 -1.95 -0.38 5.13
CA GLY A 50 -2.90 0.40 5.93
C GLY A 50 -2.68 1.90 5.74
N LEU A 51 -1.43 2.37 5.92
CA LEU A 51 -1.05 3.77 5.72
C LEU A 51 -1.42 4.31 4.34
N MET A 52 -1.20 3.51 3.29
CA MET A 52 -1.58 3.87 1.92
C MET A 52 -3.11 4.00 1.78
N LEU A 53 -3.88 3.03 2.30
CA LEU A 53 -5.34 3.06 2.27
C LEU A 53 -5.90 4.29 3.00
N ASP A 54 -5.35 4.60 4.18
CA ASP A 54 -5.76 5.78 4.95
C ASP A 54 -5.51 7.07 4.14
N GLY A 55 -4.37 7.16 3.47
CA GLY A 55 -4.04 8.27 2.57
C GLY A 55 -4.99 8.40 1.37
N LEU A 56 -5.54 7.29 0.87
CA LEU A 56 -6.53 7.27 -0.21
C LEU A 56 -7.92 7.70 0.26
N GLN A 57 -8.27 7.43 1.53
CA GLN A 57 -9.57 7.80 2.11
C GLN A 57 -9.64 9.27 2.56
N GLY A 58 -8.49 9.95 2.69
CA GLY A 58 -8.41 11.41 2.86
C GLY A 58 -7.97 11.87 4.26
N PRO A 59 -7.66 13.17 4.42
CA PRO A 59 -7.19 13.74 5.67
C PRO A 59 -8.31 13.71 6.72
N GLY A 60 -8.18 12.82 7.70
CA GLY A 60 -9.18 12.62 8.76
C GLY A 60 -9.43 11.16 9.12
N ALA A 61 -9.06 10.22 8.25
CA ALA A 61 -8.88 8.81 8.59
C ALA A 61 -7.56 8.66 9.37
N ALA A 62 -7.48 9.27 10.55
CA ALA A 62 -6.34 9.16 11.44
C ALA A 62 -6.28 7.72 11.98
N SER A 63 -5.66 6.87 11.20
CA SER A 63 -5.50 5.47 11.53
C SER A 63 -4.44 5.31 12.59
N SER A 64 -4.76 4.52 13.61
CA SER A 64 -3.92 4.08 14.72
C SER A 64 -2.60 3.39 14.30
N ILE A 65 -2.35 3.27 12.99
CA ILE A 65 -1.17 2.66 12.35
C ILE A 65 0.03 3.61 12.31
N HIS A 66 -0.18 4.94 12.29
CA HIS A 66 0.89 5.94 12.16
C HIS A 66 2.06 5.80 13.15
N PRO A 67 1.87 5.48 14.45
CA PRO A 67 2.98 5.33 15.38
C PRO A 67 3.86 4.12 15.04
N ALA A 68 3.25 3.01 14.60
CA ALA A 68 3.97 1.76 14.32
C ALA A 68 4.85 1.88 13.06
N VAL A 69 4.47 2.73 12.10
CA VAL A 69 5.30 3.01 10.91
C VAL A 69 6.56 3.82 11.25
N ARG A 70 6.65 4.45 12.44
CA ARG A 70 7.87 5.13 12.90
C ARG A 70 8.95 4.15 13.35
N ASP A 71 8.61 2.89 13.62
CA ASP A 71 9.58 1.85 13.99
C ASP A 71 10.64 1.69 12.88
N PRO A 72 11.94 1.81 13.19
CA PRO A 72 13.02 1.60 12.23
C PRO A 72 12.95 0.25 11.49
N ALA A 73 12.47 -0.81 12.16
CA ALA A 73 12.28 -2.13 11.56
C ALA A 73 11.19 -2.14 10.47
N ILE A 74 10.19 -1.27 10.58
CA ILE A 74 9.16 -1.11 9.54
C ILE A 74 9.65 -0.14 8.46
N ARG A 75 10.30 0.97 8.85
CA ARG A 75 10.77 2.00 7.90
C ARG A 75 11.76 1.47 6.87
N ARG A 76 12.61 0.51 7.24
CA ARG A 76 13.57 -0.10 6.28
C ARG A 76 12.89 -0.78 5.09
N HIS A 77 11.62 -1.18 5.24
CA HIS A 77 10.83 -1.78 4.15
C HIS A 77 10.10 -0.76 3.29
N ALA A 78 10.03 0.52 3.68
CA ALA A 78 9.18 1.50 3.02
C ALA A 78 9.57 1.75 1.55
N SER A 79 10.87 1.86 1.25
CA SER A 79 11.34 2.00 -0.14
C SER A 79 10.94 0.81 -1.00
N ARG A 80 11.23 -0.39 -0.50
CA ARG A 80 10.89 -1.63 -1.19
C ARG A 80 9.38 -1.80 -1.36
N PHE A 81 8.59 -1.45 -0.35
CA PHE A 81 7.15 -1.45 -0.44
C PHE A 81 6.67 -0.54 -1.58
N GLY A 82 7.20 0.69 -1.67
CA GLY A 82 6.89 1.62 -2.75
C GLY A 82 7.19 1.06 -4.14
N ASP A 83 8.36 0.43 -4.31
CA ASP A 83 8.76 -0.23 -5.57
C ASP A 83 7.85 -1.40 -5.94
N GLY A 84 7.33 -2.12 -4.93
CA GLY A 84 6.45 -3.27 -5.11
C GLY A 84 5.00 -2.94 -5.45
N LEU A 85 4.53 -1.72 -5.17
CA LEU A 85 3.11 -1.34 -5.34
C LEU A 85 2.62 -1.58 -6.77
N ALA A 86 3.34 -1.08 -7.77
CA ALA A 86 2.90 -1.15 -9.14
C ALA A 86 2.75 -2.60 -9.68
N PRO A 87 3.76 -3.48 -9.57
CA PRO A 87 3.60 -4.86 -10.01
C PRO A 87 2.56 -5.63 -9.18
N ILE A 88 2.53 -5.45 -7.85
CA ILE A 88 1.60 -6.20 -6.99
C ILE A 88 0.15 -5.79 -7.22
N LEU A 89 -0.14 -4.50 -7.36
CA LEU A 89 -1.49 -4.02 -7.61
C LEU A 89 -2.00 -4.46 -8.99
N ARG A 90 -1.14 -4.48 -10.02
CA ARG A 90 -1.51 -4.99 -11.35
C ARG A 90 -1.81 -6.48 -11.32
N ASP A 91 -0.97 -7.27 -10.66
CA ASP A 91 -1.21 -8.70 -10.49
C ASP A 91 -2.49 -8.96 -9.67
N SER A 92 -2.63 -8.26 -8.55
CA SER A 92 -3.72 -8.47 -7.60
C SER A 92 -5.05 -7.90 -8.05
N LEU A 93 -5.13 -6.90 -8.93
CA LEU A 93 -6.39 -6.28 -9.39
C LEU A 93 -6.69 -6.56 -10.87
N GLY A 94 -5.70 -6.98 -11.66
CA GLY A 94 -5.83 -7.19 -13.10
C GLY A 94 -6.23 -5.92 -13.83
N GLU A 95 -7.20 -6.02 -14.74
CA GLU A 95 -7.72 -4.90 -15.54
C GLU A 95 -8.29 -3.74 -14.71
N ARG A 96 -8.55 -3.95 -13.40
CA ARG A 96 -9.01 -2.90 -12.48
C ARG A 96 -7.90 -2.00 -11.95
N ALA A 97 -6.62 -2.36 -12.13
CA ALA A 97 -5.48 -1.51 -11.80
C ALA A 97 -5.12 -0.62 -12.99
N SER A 98 -5.89 0.46 -13.22
CA SER A 98 -5.48 1.49 -14.18
C SER A 98 -4.16 2.14 -13.75
N ASP A 99 -3.36 2.59 -14.72
CA ASP A 99 -2.07 3.25 -14.44
C ASP A 99 -2.25 4.48 -13.54
N ASP A 100 -3.29 5.28 -13.77
CA ASP A 100 -3.66 6.42 -12.94
C ASP A 100 -3.97 6.01 -11.50
N PHE A 101 -4.65 4.88 -11.29
CA PHE A 101 -4.96 4.39 -9.96
C PHE A 101 -3.71 3.89 -9.23
N VAL A 102 -2.83 3.17 -9.93
CA VAL A 102 -1.55 2.70 -9.38
C VAL A 102 -0.66 3.89 -9.00
N ALA A 103 -0.56 4.90 -9.85
CA ALA A 103 0.19 6.12 -9.57
C ALA A 103 -0.37 6.84 -8.33
N ARG A 104 -1.69 7.00 -8.24
CA ARG A 104 -2.36 7.56 -7.06
C ARG A 104 -2.05 6.78 -5.78
N CYS A 105 -2.03 5.44 -5.83
CA CYS A 105 -1.69 4.62 -4.67
C CYS A 105 -0.26 4.90 -4.19
N ALA A 106 0.71 4.96 -5.12
CA ALA A 106 2.10 5.28 -4.80
C ALA A 106 2.24 6.70 -4.25
N ASP A 107 1.61 7.69 -4.87
CA ASP A 107 1.65 9.08 -4.41
C ASP A 107 1.09 9.22 -2.99
N ARG A 108 -0.07 8.59 -2.73
CA ARG A 108 -0.68 8.63 -1.40
C ARG A 108 0.16 7.91 -0.36
N PHE A 109 0.76 6.78 -0.70
CA PHE A 109 1.72 6.12 0.19
C PHE A 109 2.86 7.06 0.58
N TRP A 110 3.52 7.71 -0.39
CA TRP A 110 4.67 8.57 -0.11
C TRP A 110 4.31 9.82 0.68
N VAL A 111 3.17 10.46 0.35
CA VAL A 111 2.66 11.60 1.10
C VAL A 111 2.33 11.21 2.55
N SER A 112 1.62 10.10 2.75
CA SER A 112 1.29 9.60 4.09
C SER A 112 2.52 9.20 4.89
N LEU A 113 3.53 8.61 4.25
CA LEU A 113 4.79 8.24 4.88
C LEU A 113 5.58 9.47 5.33
N GLN A 114 5.64 10.53 4.51
CA GLN A 114 6.27 11.79 4.89
C GLN A 114 5.53 12.45 6.05
N ALA A 115 4.20 12.50 6.01
CA ALA A 115 3.38 13.03 7.10
C ALA A 115 3.57 12.24 8.41
N ALA A 116 3.74 10.92 8.33
CA ALA A 116 4.01 10.09 9.50
C ALA A 116 5.40 10.34 10.12
N ALA A 117 6.36 10.79 9.31
CA ALA A 117 7.74 11.05 9.70
C ALA A 117 7.98 12.45 10.27
N ALA A 118 7.04 13.38 10.08
CA ALA A 118 7.04 14.72 10.69
C ALA A 118 6.62 14.67 12.17
#